data_AF-A0A7Z9MI35-F1
#
_entry.id   AF-A0A7Z9MI35-F1
#
_cell.length_a   1.000
_cell.length_b   1.000
_cell.length_c   1.000
_cell.angle_alpha   90.00
_cell.angle_beta   90.00
_cell.angle_gamma   90.00
#
_symmetry.space_group_name_H-M   'P 1'
#
loop_
_entity.id
_entity.type
_entity.pdbx_description
1 polymer ?
#
loop_
_entity_poly.entity_id
_entity_poly.type
_entity_poly.pdbx_seq_one_letter_code
_entity_poly.pdbx_strand_id
1 'polypeptide(L)'
;MLISMEIMARSIEMRAMQINQDLLKTYRDFLSTTRDDLAATQFEEFVIAHEIPQTKKLQKSYLSLFKALDGVPYAEMSKMLTHRFLFEALQASPKKRERDLRRVAQAFCEFVKSAGSKNTFGYRLFRNTYADNIKTCIGEMDEMDLDKKASDFSKMWITTLRERLDTKGNKG
;
A
#
# COMPACT_ATOMS: atom_id res chain seq x y z
N MET A 1 -54.42 24.36 19.23
CA MET A 1 -54.12 24.32 17.78
C MET A 1 -52.61 24.39 17.48
N LEU A 2 -51.86 25.29 18.12
CA LEU A 2 -50.39 25.42 17.96
C LEU A 2 -49.57 24.14 18.27
N ILE A 3 -49.89 23.42 19.34
CA ILE A 3 -49.18 22.19 19.75
C ILE A 3 -49.25 21.09 18.68
N SER A 4 -50.35 21.01 17.92
CA SER A 4 -50.54 19.99 16.89
C SER A 4 -49.73 20.28 15.62
N MET A 5 -49.43 21.55 15.33
CA MET A 5 -48.59 21.95 14.20
C MET A 5 -47.10 21.75 14.50
N GLU A 6 -46.65 21.98 15.74
CA GLU A 6 -45.27 21.67 16.16
C GLU A 6 -44.97 20.16 16.14
N ILE A 7 -45.92 19.30 16.52
CA ILE A 7 -45.78 17.84 16.46
C ILE A 7 -45.73 17.35 15.01
N MET A 8 -46.54 17.95 14.11
CA MET A 8 -46.50 17.65 12.68
C MET A 8 -45.21 18.14 12.02
N ALA A 9 -44.73 19.34 12.36
CA ALA A 9 -43.46 19.87 11.86
C ALA A 9 -42.26 18.99 12.30
N ARG A 10 -42.21 18.58 13.57
CA ARG A 10 -41.19 17.63 14.06
C ARG A 10 -41.30 16.24 13.42
N SER A 11 -42.51 15.77 13.12
CA SER A 11 -42.74 14.50 12.40
C SER A 11 -42.27 14.57 10.94
N ILE A 12 -42.44 15.73 10.29
CA ILE A 12 -41.96 16.00 8.93
C ILE A 12 -40.43 16.17 8.92
N GLU A 13 -39.83 16.85 9.89
CA GLU A 13 -38.37 16.96 10.05
C GLU A 13 -37.72 15.62 10.40
N MET A 14 -38.35 14.79 11.24
CA MET A 14 -37.87 13.43 11.53
C MET A 14 -38.01 12.48 10.33
N ARG A 15 -39.02 12.67 9.47
CA ARG A 15 -39.11 11.96 8.17
C ARG A 15 -38.10 12.47 7.14
N ALA A 16 -37.73 13.75 7.19
CA ALA A 16 -36.74 14.35 6.29
C ALA A 16 -35.29 13.92 6.59
N MET A 17 -35.01 13.37 7.77
CA MET A 17 -33.69 12.85 8.15
C MET A 17 -33.63 11.32 8.24
N GLN A 18 -34.59 10.62 7.63
CA GLN A 18 -34.48 9.19 7.44
C GLN A 18 -33.58 8.93 6.23
N ILE A 19 -32.26 8.91 6.46
CA ILE A 19 -31.30 8.65 5.39
C ILE A 19 -31.71 7.35 4.70
N ASN A 20 -32.07 7.45 3.42
CA ASN A 20 -32.54 6.32 2.63
C ASN A 20 -31.44 5.23 2.65
N GLN A 21 -31.75 4.08 3.25
CA GLN A 21 -30.79 3.00 3.43
C GLN A 21 -30.30 2.45 2.09
N ASP A 22 -31.13 2.49 1.05
CA ASP A 22 -30.76 2.09 -0.30
C ASP A 22 -29.79 3.10 -0.94
N LEU A 23 -29.98 4.39 -0.68
CA LEU A 23 -29.04 5.44 -1.09
C LEU A 23 -27.69 5.27 -0.38
N LEU A 24 -27.69 4.98 0.93
CA LEU A 24 -26.46 4.69 1.68
C LEU A 24 -25.75 3.45 1.17
N LYS A 25 -26.50 2.39 0.85
CA LYS A 25 -25.95 1.16 0.27
C LYS A 25 -25.31 1.45 -1.08
N THR A 26 -26.04 2.10 -1.99
CA THR A 26 -25.54 2.48 -3.32
C THR A 26 -24.27 3.33 -3.21
N TYR A 27 -24.24 4.28 -2.28
CA TYR A 27 -23.05 5.10 -2.04
C TYR A 27 -21.86 4.29 -1.52
N ARG A 28 -22.07 3.38 -0.57
CA ARG A 28 -21.01 2.47 -0.08
C ARG A 28 -20.48 1.57 -1.18
N ASP A 29 -21.35 1.04 -2.03
CA ASP A 29 -20.99 0.19 -3.16
C ASP A 29 -20.14 0.98 -4.16
N PHE A 30 -20.57 2.20 -4.53
CA PHE A 30 -19.82 3.11 -5.40
C PHE A 30 -18.43 3.43 -4.84
N LEU A 31 -18.32 3.74 -3.55
CA LEU A 31 -17.03 3.98 -2.90
C LEU A 31 -16.13 2.73 -2.91
N SER A 32 -16.71 1.54 -2.71
CA SER A 32 -15.96 0.29 -2.77
C SER A 32 -15.43 0.01 -4.17
N THR A 33 -16.27 0.17 -5.20
CA THR A 33 -15.86 0.01 -6.61
C THR A 33 -14.76 0.99 -6.98
N THR A 34 -14.94 2.28 -6.68
CA THR A 34 -13.94 3.32 -6.96
C THR A 34 -12.58 3.00 -6.29
N ARG A 35 -12.61 2.49 -5.06
CA ARG A 35 -11.40 2.07 -4.35
C ARG A 35 -10.72 0.88 -5.04
N ASP A 36 -11.49 -0.11 -5.46
CA ASP A 36 -10.96 -1.31 -6.09
C ASP A 36 -10.39 -0.99 -7.50
N ASP A 37 -11.03 -0.07 -8.24
CA ASP A 37 -10.54 0.46 -9.52
C ASP A 37 -9.24 1.26 -9.34
N LEU A 38 -9.15 2.08 -8.30
CA LEU A 38 -7.92 2.80 -7.95
C LEU A 38 -6.78 1.82 -7.66
N ALA A 39 -7.05 0.78 -6.88
CA ALA A 39 -6.04 -0.23 -6.58
C ALA A 39 -5.61 -0.99 -7.85
N ALA A 40 -6.54 -1.36 -8.72
CA ALA A 40 -6.21 -2.02 -9.98
C ALA A 40 -5.33 -1.12 -10.87
N THR A 41 -5.70 0.15 -11.03
CA THR A 41 -4.95 1.14 -11.82
C THR A 41 -3.53 1.32 -11.27
N GLN A 42 -3.39 1.57 -9.96
CA GLN A 42 -2.09 1.77 -9.32
C GLN A 42 -1.18 0.54 -9.48
N PHE A 43 -1.75 -0.67 -9.39
CA PHE A 43 -1.01 -1.91 -9.64
C PHE A 43 -0.47 -1.98 -11.07
N GLU A 44 -1.36 -1.75 -12.06
CA GLU A 44 -1.03 -1.83 -13.48
C GLU A 44 0.02 -0.80 -13.88
N GLU A 45 -0.12 0.44 -13.44
CA GLU A 45 0.85 1.51 -13.68
C GLU A 45 2.24 1.14 -13.18
N PHE A 46 2.35 0.61 -11.95
CA PHE A 46 3.63 0.23 -11.36
C PHE A 46 4.31 -0.90 -12.14
N VAL A 47 3.58 -1.98 -12.44
CA VAL A 47 4.18 -3.15 -13.11
C VAL A 47 4.52 -2.88 -14.57
N ILE A 48 3.71 -2.06 -15.27
CA ILE A 48 3.99 -1.64 -16.65
C ILE A 48 5.24 -0.75 -16.71
N ALA A 49 5.34 0.26 -15.83
CA ALA A 49 6.48 1.19 -15.79
C ALA A 49 7.83 0.49 -15.52
N HIS A 50 7.81 -0.72 -14.96
CA HIS A 50 9.00 -1.48 -14.58
C HIS A 50 9.14 -2.81 -15.33
N GLU A 51 8.35 -3.05 -16.37
CA GLU A 51 8.38 -4.27 -17.19
C GLU A 51 8.22 -5.55 -16.35
N ILE A 52 7.48 -5.48 -15.24
CA ILE A 52 7.26 -6.62 -14.34
C ILE A 52 6.08 -7.44 -14.88
N PRO A 53 6.23 -8.76 -15.12
CA PRO A 53 5.13 -9.60 -15.59
C PRO A 53 3.94 -9.56 -14.63
N GLN A 54 2.76 -9.25 -15.18
CA GLN A 54 1.52 -9.29 -14.44
C GLN A 54 1.16 -10.73 -14.12
N THR A 55 1.02 -11.05 -12.83
CA THR A 55 0.57 -12.36 -12.38
C THR A 55 -0.53 -12.19 -11.34
N LYS A 56 -1.46 -13.17 -11.27
CA LYS A 56 -2.50 -13.19 -10.23
C LYS A 56 -1.92 -13.21 -8.82
N LYS A 57 -0.73 -13.81 -8.64
CA LYS A 57 -0.03 -13.82 -7.35
C LYS A 57 0.41 -12.41 -6.97
N LEU A 58 1.10 -11.73 -7.88
CA LEU A 58 1.60 -10.37 -7.64
C LEU A 58 0.46 -9.39 -7.40
N GLN A 59 -0.61 -9.46 -8.20
CA GLN A 59 -1.82 -8.63 -8.03
C GLN A 59 -2.47 -8.85 -6.65
N LYS A 60 -2.65 -10.11 -6.22
CA LYS A 60 -3.15 -10.43 -4.88
C LYS A 60 -2.26 -9.87 -3.77
N SER A 61 -0.94 -9.94 -3.97
CA SER A 61 0.01 -9.39 -3.01
C SER A 61 -0.06 -7.85 -2.95
N TYR A 62 -0.32 -7.18 -4.08
CA TYR A 62 -0.55 -5.74 -4.10
C TYR A 62 -1.86 -5.34 -3.39
N LEU A 63 -2.97 -6.02 -3.69
CA LEU A 63 -4.25 -5.73 -3.01
C LEU A 63 -4.15 -5.90 -1.49
N SER A 64 -3.32 -6.83 -1.04
CA SER A 64 -2.96 -7.00 0.38
C SER A 64 -2.19 -5.79 0.92
N LEU A 65 -1.21 -5.27 0.17
CA LEU A 65 -0.47 -4.07 0.53
C LEU A 65 -1.40 -2.86 0.61
N PHE A 66 -2.22 -2.65 -0.42
CA PHE A 66 -3.14 -1.53 -0.52
C PHE A 66 -4.07 -1.45 0.70
N LYS A 67 -4.66 -2.58 1.10
CA LYS A 67 -5.47 -2.67 2.32
C LYS A 67 -4.66 -2.36 3.58
N ALA A 68 -3.42 -2.85 3.65
CA ALA A 68 -2.57 -2.66 4.81
C ALA A 68 -2.12 -1.20 4.97
N LEU A 69 -1.85 -0.48 3.87
CA LEU A 69 -1.53 0.96 3.89
C LEU A 69 -2.65 1.82 4.47
N ASP A 70 -3.90 1.39 4.34
CA ASP A 70 -5.10 2.09 4.84
C ASP A 70 -5.63 1.54 6.19
N GLY A 71 -5.09 0.42 6.66
CA GLY A 71 -5.68 -0.36 7.75
C GLY A 71 -4.74 -0.61 8.93
N VAL A 72 -3.43 -0.69 8.69
CA VAL A 72 -2.46 -1.05 9.72
C VAL A 72 -2.19 0.16 10.62
N PRO A 73 -2.32 0.03 11.95
CA PRO A 73 -1.93 1.08 12.88
C PRO A 73 -0.44 1.42 12.75
N TYR A 74 -0.07 2.67 13.01
CA TYR A 74 1.34 3.07 12.97
C TYR A 74 2.24 2.21 13.90
N ALA A 75 1.72 1.78 15.05
CA ALA A 75 2.39 0.88 15.98
C ALA A 75 2.77 -0.49 15.38
N GLU A 76 2.18 -0.88 14.25
CA GLU A 76 2.46 -2.13 13.55
C GLU A 76 3.33 -1.93 12.30
N MET A 77 4.07 -0.82 12.21
CA MET A 77 5.01 -0.53 11.11
C MET A 77 6.00 -1.68 10.85
N SER A 78 6.48 -2.34 11.90
CA SER A 78 7.40 -3.48 11.80
C SER A 78 6.87 -4.61 10.91
N LYS A 79 5.57 -4.92 11.01
CA LYS A 79 4.90 -5.93 10.18
C LYS A 79 4.79 -5.51 8.71
N MET A 80 4.83 -4.20 8.43
CA MET A 80 4.77 -3.68 7.06
C MET A 80 6.13 -3.68 6.36
N LEU A 81 7.22 -3.52 7.12
CA LEU A 81 8.59 -3.54 6.58
C LEU A 81 8.87 -4.82 5.77
N THR A 82 8.30 -5.95 6.18
CA THR A 82 8.47 -7.24 5.52
C THR A 82 7.28 -7.64 4.62
N HIS A 83 6.39 -6.70 4.30
CA HIS A 83 5.23 -6.97 3.45
C HIS A 83 5.66 -7.53 2.08
N ARG A 84 5.01 -8.62 1.66
CA ARG A 84 5.44 -9.47 0.53
C ARG A 84 5.55 -8.78 -0.84
N PHE A 85 4.74 -7.75 -1.12
CA PHE A 85 4.60 -7.20 -2.48
C PHE A 85 5.92 -6.69 -3.06
N LEU A 86 6.72 -5.93 -2.32
CA LEU A 86 8.04 -5.46 -2.79
C LEU A 86 8.93 -6.63 -3.22
N PHE A 87 9.01 -7.66 -2.38
CA PHE A 87 9.85 -8.82 -2.67
C PHE A 87 9.32 -9.66 -3.83
N GLU A 88 8.00 -9.81 -3.94
CA GLU A 88 7.38 -10.49 -5.09
C GLU A 88 7.61 -9.71 -6.40
N ALA A 89 7.56 -8.37 -6.36
CA ALA A 89 7.87 -7.51 -7.50
C ALA A 89 9.34 -7.63 -7.93
N LEU A 90 10.28 -7.61 -6.99
CA LEU A 90 11.71 -7.81 -7.25
C LEU A 90 12.01 -9.22 -7.79
N GLN A 91 11.32 -10.24 -7.26
CA GLN A 91 11.41 -11.62 -7.75
C GLN A 91 10.84 -11.76 -9.16
N ALA A 92 9.75 -11.08 -9.48
CA ALA A 92 9.12 -11.10 -10.79
C ALA A 92 9.86 -10.24 -11.84
N SER A 93 10.61 -9.22 -11.42
CA SER A 93 11.37 -8.34 -12.32
C SER A 93 12.26 -9.16 -13.29
N PRO A 94 12.20 -8.91 -14.61
CA PRO A 94 13.06 -9.61 -15.56
C PRO A 94 14.54 -9.16 -15.44
N LYS A 95 14.79 -7.99 -14.84
CA LYS A 95 16.12 -7.41 -14.70
C LYS A 95 16.69 -7.74 -13.32
N LYS A 96 17.76 -8.53 -13.29
CA LYS A 96 18.34 -9.13 -12.07
C LYS A 96 19.64 -8.50 -11.57
N ARG A 97 20.16 -7.48 -12.27
CA ARG A 97 21.36 -6.75 -11.84
C ARG A 97 21.01 -5.83 -10.67
N GLU A 98 21.99 -5.57 -9.81
CA GLU A 98 21.83 -4.71 -8.63
C GLU A 98 21.18 -3.36 -8.96
N ARG A 99 21.70 -2.67 -9.99
CA ARG A 99 21.17 -1.37 -10.44
C ARG A 99 19.68 -1.42 -10.77
N ASP A 100 19.24 -2.50 -11.40
CA ASP A 100 17.86 -2.64 -11.84
C ASP A 100 16.95 -3.01 -10.65
N LEU A 101 17.40 -3.91 -9.76
CA LEU A 101 16.70 -4.24 -8.52
C LEU A 101 16.54 -3.00 -7.63
N ARG A 102 17.62 -2.22 -7.48
CA ARG A 102 17.61 -0.94 -6.76
C ARG A 102 16.64 0.05 -7.37
N ARG A 103 16.63 0.19 -8.70
CA ARG A 103 15.70 1.09 -9.40
C ARG A 103 14.24 0.72 -9.13
N VAL A 104 13.90 -0.57 -9.17
CA VAL A 104 12.55 -1.06 -8.83
C VAL A 104 12.22 -0.79 -7.37
N ALA A 105 13.15 -1.05 -6.45
CA ALA A 105 12.93 -0.82 -5.03
C ALA A 105 12.78 0.68 -4.67
N GLN A 106 13.56 1.55 -5.31
CA GLN A 106 13.42 3.01 -5.16
C GLN A 106 12.11 3.52 -5.75
N ALA A 107 11.71 3.01 -6.92
CA ALA A 107 10.43 3.37 -7.51
C ALA A 107 9.26 2.87 -6.64
N PHE A 108 9.40 1.72 -5.99
CA PHE A 108 8.44 1.26 -4.99
C PHE A 108 8.29 2.23 -3.82
N CYS A 109 9.39 2.82 -3.32
CA CYS A 109 9.34 3.83 -2.26
C CYS A 109 8.53 5.07 -2.68
N GLU A 110 8.64 5.54 -3.93
CA GLU A 110 7.85 6.68 -4.40
C GLU A 110 6.39 6.28 -4.66
N PHE A 111 6.18 5.11 -5.26
CA PHE A 111 4.87 4.53 -5.49
C PHE A 111 4.06 4.40 -4.20
N VAL A 112 4.68 3.91 -3.12
CA VAL A 112 3.93 3.64 -1.89
C VAL A 112 3.49 4.91 -1.17
N LYS A 113 4.11 6.07 -1.42
CA LYS A 113 3.70 7.35 -0.81
C LYS A 113 2.34 7.81 -1.35
N SER A 114 2.08 7.57 -2.63
CA SER A 114 0.81 7.87 -3.30
C SER A 114 -0.18 6.71 -3.33
N ALA A 115 0.25 5.49 -2.97
CA ALA A 115 -0.62 4.33 -2.89
C ALA A 115 -1.61 4.38 -1.71
N GLY A 116 -2.71 3.64 -1.85
CA GLY A 116 -3.79 3.59 -0.86
C GLY A 116 -4.92 4.58 -1.16
N SER A 117 -6.04 4.42 -0.46
CA SER A 117 -7.25 5.23 -0.63
C SER A 117 -7.42 6.30 0.44
N LYS A 118 -6.80 6.14 1.62
CA LYS A 118 -6.93 7.10 2.72
C LYS A 118 -5.83 8.15 2.68
N ASN A 119 -6.20 9.40 2.92
CA ASN A 119 -5.28 10.53 2.82
C ASN A 119 -5.37 11.47 4.03
N THR A 120 -5.52 10.94 5.23
CA THR A 120 -5.31 11.75 6.46
C THR A 120 -3.82 11.95 6.70
N PHE A 121 -3.45 12.88 7.58
CA PHE A 121 -2.05 13.11 7.96
C PHE A 121 -1.38 11.82 8.47
N GLY A 122 -2.07 11.04 9.31
CA GLY A 122 -1.55 9.79 9.86
C GLY A 122 -1.20 8.77 8.78
N TYR A 123 -2.08 8.58 7.78
CA TYR A 123 -1.80 7.66 6.68
C TYR A 123 -0.66 8.15 5.79
N ARG A 124 -0.56 9.46 5.51
CA ARG A 124 0.58 10.01 4.77
C ARG A 124 1.89 9.82 5.51
N LEU A 125 1.93 10.15 6.80
CA LEU A 125 3.11 9.98 7.65
C LEU A 125 3.55 8.51 7.65
N PHE A 126 2.60 7.59 7.86
CA PHE A 126 2.87 6.15 7.82
C PHE A 126 3.51 5.71 6.50
N ARG A 127 2.94 6.07 5.34
CA ARG A 127 3.48 5.68 4.03
C ARG A 127 4.86 6.29 3.76
N ASN A 128 5.08 7.52 4.17
CA ASN A 128 6.39 8.17 4.07
C ASN A 128 7.42 7.45 4.94
N THR A 129 7.12 7.19 6.21
CA THR A 129 8.00 6.45 7.12
C THR A 129 8.28 5.04 6.60
N TYR A 130 7.27 4.36 6.06
CA TYR A 130 7.45 3.05 5.44
C TYR A 130 8.43 3.10 4.26
N ALA A 131 8.25 4.05 3.35
CA ALA A 131 9.13 4.27 2.21
C ALA A 131 10.56 4.62 2.63
N ASP A 132 10.72 5.48 3.63
CA ASP A 132 12.01 5.97 4.12
C ASP A 132 12.82 4.86 4.81
N ASN A 133 12.17 3.95 5.54
CA ASN A 133 12.83 2.79 6.11
C ASN A 133 13.39 1.86 5.02
N ILE A 134 12.63 1.62 3.96
CA ILE A 134 13.10 0.83 2.82
C ILE A 134 14.27 1.53 2.13
N LYS A 135 14.14 2.83 1.87
CA LYS A 135 15.21 3.63 1.24
C LYS A 135 16.49 3.61 2.06
N THR A 136 16.38 3.70 3.38
CA THR A 136 17.50 3.59 4.32
C THR A 136 18.16 2.21 4.23
N CYS A 137 17.38 1.12 4.25
CA CYS A 137 17.92 -0.24 4.12
C CYS A 137 18.64 -0.45 2.78
N ILE A 138 18.12 0.10 1.68
CA ILE A 138 18.77 0.05 0.37
C ILE A 138 20.12 0.79 0.40
N GLY A 139 20.20 1.93 1.08
CA GLY A 139 21.47 2.66 1.27
C GLY A 139 22.46 1.90 2.15
N GLU A 140 22.00 1.31 3.25
CA GLU A 140 22.82 0.46 4.14
C GLU A 140 23.34 -0.82 3.43
N MET A 141 22.76 -1.21 2.29
CA MET A 141 23.25 -2.31 1.46
C MET A 141 24.39 -1.89 0.51
N ASP A 142 24.58 -0.59 0.24
CA ASP A 142 25.71 -0.11 -0.57
C ASP A 142 27.05 -0.36 0.10
N GLU A 143 27.05 -0.31 1.42
CA GLU A 143 28.23 -0.51 2.26
C GLU A 143 28.56 -2.01 2.43
N MET A 144 27.72 -2.91 1.91
CA MET A 144 27.88 -4.35 2.04
C MET A 144 28.66 -4.93 0.86
N ASP A 145 29.63 -5.79 1.16
CA ASP A 145 30.42 -6.51 0.14
C ASP A 145 29.64 -7.73 -0.38
N LEU A 146 28.59 -7.46 -1.16
CA LEU A 146 27.80 -8.49 -1.83
C LEU A 146 28.50 -8.94 -3.11
N ASP A 147 28.69 -10.26 -3.29
CA ASP A 147 29.28 -10.81 -4.51
C ASP A 147 28.35 -10.62 -5.72
N LYS A 148 28.60 -9.55 -6.49
CA LYS A 148 27.83 -9.16 -7.69
C LYS A 148 27.96 -10.15 -8.85
N LYS A 149 28.88 -11.11 -8.78
CA LYS A 149 29.11 -12.14 -9.80
C LYS A 149 28.42 -13.46 -9.44
N ALA A 150 27.87 -13.58 -8.23
CA ALA A 150 27.15 -14.77 -7.80
C ALA A 150 26.00 -15.11 -8.77
N SER A 151 25.90 -16.38 -9.15
CA SER A 151 24.84 -16.85 -10.07
C SER A 151 23.43 -16.62 -9.53
N ASP A 152 23.29 -16.55 -8.20
CA ASP A 152 22.06 -16.29 -7.47
C ASP A 152 22.03 -14.89 -6.85
N PHE A 153 22.85 -13.94 -7.36
CA PHE A 153 22.98 -12.58 -6.84
C PHE A 153 21.63 -11.91 -6.54
N SER A 154 20.66 -12.01 -7.46
CA SER A 154 19.35 -11.39 -7.23
C SER A 154 18.60 -11.97 -6.02
N LYS A 155 18.75 -13.28 -5.77
CA LYS A 155 18.14 -13.93 -4.62
C LYS A 155 18.82 -13.47 -3.34
N MET A 156 20.16 -13.46 -3.32
CA MET A 156 20.95 -12.94 -2.21
C MET A 156 20.56 -11.49 -1.89
N TRP A 157 20.56 -10.61 -2.89
CA TRP A 157 20.21 -9.19 -2.73
C TRP A 157 18.81 -8.99 -2.14
N ILE A 158 17.81 -9.73 -2.65
CA ILE A 158 16.42 -9.67 -2.14
C ILE A 158 16.33 -10.19 -0.70
N THR A 159 17.04 -11.27 -0.37
CA THR A 159 17.10 -11.83 0.99
C THR A 159 17.74 -10.84 1.96
N THR A 160 18.88 -10.25 1.58
CA THR A 160 19.57 -9.24 2.40
C THR A 160 18.66 -8.04 2.68
N LEU A 161 17.96 -7.51 1.66
CA LEU A 161 17.00 -6.42 1.88
C LEU A 161 15.90 -6.80 2.87
N ARG A 162 15.38 -8.03 2.77
CA ARG A 162 14.36 -8.53 3.69
C ARG A 162 14.86 -8.64 5.12
N GLU A 163 16.05 -9.18 5.34
CA GLU A 163 16.67 -9.33 6.67
C GLU A 163 16.96 -7.98 7.33
N ARG A 164 17.42 -7.00 6.55
CA ARG A 164 17.62 -5.63 7.02
C ARG A 164 16.31 -4.99 7.47
N LEU A 165 15.25 -5.14 6.68
CA LEU A 165 13.91 -4.64 7.00
C LEU A 165 13.31 -5.33 8.23
N ASP A 166 13.50 -6.63 8.38
CA ASP A 166 13.06 -7.39 9.56
C ASP A 166 13.79 -6.92 10.83
N THR A 167 15.11 -6.71 10.74
CA THR A 167 15.92 -6.22 11.85
C THR A 167 15.52 -4.81 12.29
N LYS A 168 15.16 -3.92 11.34
CA LYS A 168 14.60 -2.60 11.66
C LYS A 168 13.24 -2.72 12.33
N GLY A 169 12.40 -3.66 11.89
CA GLY A 169 11.10 -3.94 12.50
C GLY A 169 11.19 -4.41 13.95
N ASN A 170 12.25 -5.13 14.31
CA ASN A 170 12.43 -5.65 15.67
C ASN A 170 13.05 -4.65 16.67
N LYS A 171 13.45 -3.45 16.22
CA LYS A 171 14.05 -2.40 17.05
C LYS A 171 13.09 -1.26 17.41
N GLY A 172 11.83 -1.35 17.00
CA GLY A 172 10.78 -0.35 17.21
C GLY A 172 9.76 -0.74 18.26
#